data_AF-A0A2X4THV2-F1
#
_entry.id   AF-A0A2X4THV2-F1
#
_cell.length_a   1.000
_cell.length_b   1.000
_cell.length_c   1.000
_cell.angle_alpha   90.00
_cell.angle_beta   90.00
_cell.angle_gamma   90.00
#
_symmetry.space_group_name_H-M   'P 1'
#
loop_
_entity.id
_entity.type
_entity.pdbx_description
1 polymer ?
#
loop_
_entity_poly.entity_id
_entity_poly.type
_entity_poly.pdbx_seq_one_letter_code
_entity_poly.pdbx_strand_id
1 'polypeptide(L)' 'MEHHSAVLLRRLNPYCARALEGAASLCQARAHAEITPEHWLLKLLEQGKVT' A
#
# COMPACT_ATOMS: atom_id res chain seq x y z
N MET A 1 -10.41 21.30 2.04
CA MET A 1 -9.07 20.81 1.69
C MET A 1 -9.24 19.72 0.65
N GLU A 2 -8.85 19.98 -0.59
CA GLU A 2 -8.81 18.92 -1.60
C GLU A 2 -7.89 17.81 -1.09
N HIS A 3 -8.35 16.57 -1.15
CA HIS A 3 -7.57 15.40 -0.74
C HIS A 3 -6.46 15.15 -1.78
N HIS A 4 -5.37 15.92 -1.69
CA HIS A 4 -4.22 15.83 -2.60
C HIS A 4 -3.67 14.40 -2.66
N SER A 5 -3.71 13.68 -1.54
CA SER A 5 -3.37 12.26 -1.47
C SER A 5 -4.29 11.39 -2.33
N ALA A 6 -5.60 11.61 -2.31
CA ALA A 6 -6.56 10.84 -3.11
C ALA A 6 -6.31 10.99 -4.62
N VAL A 7 -5.83 12.16 -5.07
CA VAL A 7 -5.46 12.38 -6.47
C VAL A 7 -4.24 11.53 -6.86
N LEU A 8 -3.22 11.47 -5.99
CA LEU A 8 -2.03 10.66 -6.24
C LEU A 8 -2.33 9.15 -6.19
N LEU A 9 -3.18 8.71 -5.24
CA LEU A 9 -3.59 7.31 -5.12
C LEU A 9 -4.27 6.78 -6.39
N ARG A 10 -5.05 7.62 -7.09
CA ARG A 10 -5.70 7.26 -8.37
C ARG A 10 -4.72 7.06 -9.54
N ARG A 11 -3.45 7.44 -9.39
CA ARG A 11 -2.40 7.22 -10.41
C ARG A 11 -1.73 5.86 -10.30
N LEU A 12 -1.95 5.13 -9.21
CA LEU A 12 -1.40 3.80 -9.03
C LEU A 12 -2.04 2.83 -10.03
N ASN A 13 -1.21 1.96 -10.62
CA ASN A 13 -1.76 0.82 -11.35
C ASN A 13 -2.44 -0.16 -10.36
N PRO A 14 -3.29 -1.09 -10.86
CA PRO A 14 -4.03 -2.01 -9.98
C PRO A 14 -3.15 -2.90 -9.09
N TYR A 15 -1.95 -3.27 -9.54
CA TYR A 15 -0.99 -4.07 -8.77
C TYR A 15 -0.50 -3.30 -7.54
N CYS A 16 -0.02 -2.07 -7.76
CA CYS A 16 0.47 -1.20 -6.71
C CYS A 16 -0.64 -0.79 -5.73
N ALA A 17 -1.84 -0.50 -6.24
CA ALA A 17 -3.00 -0.15 -5.42
C ALA A 17 -3.38 -1.29 -4.46
N ARG A 18 -3.47 -2.53 -4.96
CA ARG A 18 -3.73 -3.72 -4.15
C ARG A 18 -2.67 -3.96 -3.09
N ALA A 19 -1.39 -3.75 -3.44
CA ALA A 19 -0.30 -3.84 -2.47
C ALA A 19 -0.41 -2.77 -1.37
N LEU A 20 -0.85 -1.56 -1.70
CA LEU A 20 -1.03 -0.49 -0.72
C LEU A 20 -2.20 -0.77 0.23
N GLU A 21 -3.30 -1.33 -0.27
CA GLU A 21 -4.41 -1.81 0.56
C GLU A 21 -3.92 -2.88 1.55
N GLY A 22 -3.15 -3.87 1.09
CA GLY A 22 -2.55 -4.87 1.96
C GLY A 22 -1.58 -4.28 3.00
N ALA A 23 -0.86 -3.21 2.64
CA ALA A 23 0.06 -2.53 3.54
C ALA A 23 -0.71 -1.77 4.63
N ALA A 24 -1.84 -1.14 4.27
CA ALA A 24 -2.75 -0.52 5.24
C ALA A 24 -3.34 -1.54 6.21
N SER A 25 -3.79 -2.70 5.71
CA SER A 25 -4.28 -3.80 6.56
C SER A 25 -3.19 -4.33 7.50
N LEU A 26 -1.96 -4.48 7.02
CA LEU A 26 -0.82 -4.90 7.85
C LEU A 26 -0.50 -3.88 8.95
N CYS A 27 -0.45 -2.59 8.58
CA CYS A 27 -0.23 -1.48 9.52
C CYS A 27 -1.28 -1.49 10.63
N GLN A 28 -2.56 -1.62 10.26
CA GLN A 28 -3.67 -1.69 11.20
C GLN A 28 -3.58 -2.93 12.11
N ALA A 29 -3.31 -4.11 11.55
CA ALA A 29 -3.20 -5.35 12.32
C ALA A 29 -2.08 -5.32 13.37
N ARG A 30 -1.04 -4.50 13.16
CA ARG A 30 0.07 -4.31 14.10
C ARG A 30 -0.07 -3.06 14.97
N ALA A 31 -1.17 -2.34 14.87
CA ALA A 31 -1.40 -1.06 15.55
C ALA A 31 -0.27 -0.03 15.31
N HIS A 32 0.34 -0.06 14.12
CA HIS A 32 1.29 0.97 13.71
C HIS A 32 0.53 2.24 13.32
N ALA A 33 1.07 3.41 13.69
CA ALA A 33 0.41 4.70 13.46
C ALA A 33 0.46 5.15 11.98
N GLU A 34 1.47 4.71 11.23
CA GLU A 34 1.74 5.19 9.87
C GLU A 34 2.06 4.04 8.92
N ILE A 35 1.51 4.13 7.70
CA ILE A 35 1.87 3.24 6.59
C ILE A 35 3.18 3.76 6.00
N THR A 36 4.25 3.01 6.20
CA THR A 36 5.58 3.36 5.67
C THR A 36 5.85 2.67 4.32
N PRO A 37 6.84 3.15 3.53
CA PRO A 37 7.24 2.50 2.29
C PRO A 37 7.62 1.01 2.45
N GLU A 38 8.17 0.61 3.61
CA GLU A 38 8.54 -0.77 3.92
C GLU A 38 7.32 -1.69 3.99
N HIS A 39 6.21 -1.24 4.58
CA HIS A 39 4.97 -2.00 4.59
C HIS A 39 4.47 -2.27 3.16
N TRP A 40 4.61 -1.26 2.29
CA TRP A 40 4.18 -1.37 0.90
C TRP A 40 5.11 -2.24 0.06
N LEU A 41 6.43 -2.06 0.19
CA LEU A 41 7.43 -2.90 -0.45
C LEU A 41 7.26 -4.37 -0.07
N LEU A 42 7.01 -4.67 1.20
CA LEU A 42 6.71 -6.03 1.64
C LEU A 42 5.52 -6.62 0.88
N LYS A 43 4.41 -5.88 0.75
CA LYS A 43 3.23 -6.35 0.01
C LYS A 43 3.43 -6.42 -1.50
N LEU A 44 4.26 -5.56 -2.08
CA LEU A 44 4.66 -5.65 -3.49
C LEU A 44 5.48 -6.92 -3.75
N LEU A 45 6.36 -7.30 -2.83
CA LEU A 45 7.17 -8.52 -2.94
C LEU A 45 6.35 -9.79 -2.71
N GLU A 46 5.43 -9.78 -1.74
CA GLU A 46 4.50 -10.91 -1.48
C GLU A 46 3.61 -11.21 -2.70
N GLN A 47 3.22 -10.19 -3.47
CA GLN A 47 2.46 -10.36 -4.71
C GLN A 47 3.33 -10.76 -5.92
N GLY A 48 4.65 -10.65 -5.78
CA GLY A 48 5.61 -11.06 -6.79
C GLY A 48 5.48 -12.56 -7.02
N LYS A 49 5.02 -12.94 -8.22
CA LYS A 49 4.93 -14.35 -8.62
C LYS A 49 6.32 -14.97 -8.55
N VAL A 50 6.48 -16.01 -7.74
CA VAL A 50 7.52 -17.01 -7.96
C VAL A 50 7.08 -17.77 -9.22
N THR A 51 7.81 -17.57 -10.32
CA THR A 51 7.65 -18.35 -11.56
C THR A 51 7.97 -19.81 -11.32
#